data_AF-A0A955X1J9-F1
#
_entry.id   AF-A0A955X1J9-F1
#
_cell.length_a   1.000
_cell.length_b   1.000
_cell.length_c   1.000
_cell.angle_alpha   90.00
_cell.angle_beta   90.00
_cell.angle_gamma   90.00
#
_symmetry.space_group_name_H-M   'P 1'
#
loop_
_entity.id
_entity.type
_entity.pdbx_description
1 polymer ?
#
loop_
_entity_poly.entity_id
_entity_poly.type
_entity_poly.pdbx_seq_one_letter_code
_entity_poly.pdbx_strand_id
1 'polypeptide(L)'
;VPDWKNRLSSPVFLLAKVLNALMLDHVDYDLIRLEHVNRLLADGELVFGEQFISRLNTMVAPIRGARYRKVPHVVLRPSQDLGRLAAEHVRGGQLRARSALTSRTVRLLAKMEHPTEADLTSYLLFDGGYCDKLLNLGMEDAAARRDDLLRFFEGGALGVGEAE
;
A
#
# COMPACT_ATOMS: atom_id res chain seq x y z
N VAL A 1 8.52 33.81 -7.69
CA VAL A 1 7.94 33.57 -6.35
C VAL A 1 7.51 32.11 -6.30
N PRO A 2 7.95 31.29 -5.33
CA PRO A 2 7.57 29.88 -5.30
C PRO A 2 6.06 29.72 -5.09
N ASP A 3 5.40 28.98 -5.98
CA ASP A 3 3.95 28.88 -6.17
C ASP A 3 3.23 27.99 -5.13
N TRP A 4 3.69 28.00 -3.88
CA TRP A 4 3.10 27.18 -2.81
C TRP A 4 1.67 27.62 -2.46
N LYS A 5 1.32 28.89 -2.73
CA LYS A 5 -0.02 29.45 -2.48
C LYS A 5 -1.09 28.84 -3.38
N ASN A 6 -0.80 28.54 -4.65
CA ASN A 6 -1.77 27.88 -5.54
C ASN A 6 -1.83 26.36 -5.33
N ARG A 7 -0.74 25.74 -4.88
CA ARG A 7 -0.67 24.28 -4.64
C ARG A 7 -1.62 23.79 -3.53
N LEU A 8 -1.84 24.58 -2.48
CA LEU A 8 -2.68 24.21 -1.33
C LEU A 8 -4.17 24.62 -1.47
N SER A 9 -4.54 25.35 -2.52
CA SER A 9 -5.89 25.94 -2.65
C SER A 9 -6.90 25.10 -3.43
N SER A 10 -6.49 23.98 -4.04
CA SER A 10 -7.42 23.10 -4.75
C SER A 10 -8.12 22.15 -3.77
N PRO A 11 -9.45 22.23 -3.58
CA PRO A 11 -10.19 21.31 -2.71
C PRO A 11 -10.03 19.85 -3.14
N VAL A 12 -9.84 19.62 -4.45
CA VAL A 12 -9.61 18.29 -5.03
C VAL A 12 -8.25 17.73 -4.61
N PHE A 13 -7.21 18.58 -4.60
CA PHE A 13 -5.88 18.18 -4.13
C PHE A 13 -5.89 17.81 -2.64
N LEU A 14 -6.54 18.62 -1.80
CA LEU A 14 -6.67 18.31 -0.37
C LEU A 14 -7.45 17.01 -0.16
N LEU A 15 -8.54 16.79 -0.90
CA LEU A 15 -9.29 15.54 -0.86
C LEU A 15 -8.41 14.34 -1.27
N ALA A 16 -7.59 14.49 -2.32
CA ALA A 16 -6.65 13.46 -2.77
C ALA A 16 -5.62 13.11 -1.69
N LYS A 17 -5.02 14.12 -1.04
CA LYS A 17 -4.06 13.89 0.06
C LYS A 17 -4.72 13.31 1.31
N VAL A 18 -5.96 13.69 1.62
CA VAL A 18 -6.73 13.07 2.70
C VAL A 18 -7.02 11.60 2.38
N LEU A 19 -7.43 11.29 1.15
CA LEU A 19 -7.66 9.90 0.72
C LEU A 19 -6.37 9.08 0.80
N ASN A 20 -5.25 9.64 0.34
CA ASN A 20 -3.94 9.01 0.44
C ASN A 20 -3.55 8.76 1.91
N ALA A 21 -3.71 9.74 2.79
CA ALA A 21 -3.40 9.59 4.21
C ALA A 21 -4.30 8.54 4.89
N LEU A 22 -5.59 8.48 4.55
CA LEU A 22 -6.50 7.49 5.13
C LEU A 22 -6.21 6.06 4.65
N MET A 23 -5.78 5.88 3.39
CA MET A 23 -5.52 4.56 2.80
C MET A 23 -4.10 4.07 3.03
N LEU A 24 -3.09 4.87 2.65
CA LEU A 24 -1.70 4.46 2.68
C LEU A 24 -1.16 4.41 4.12
N ASP A 25 -1.40 5.48 4.89
CA ASP A 25 -0.79 5.58 6.22
C ASP A 25 -1.32 4.51 7.17
N HIS A 26 -2.58 4.08 7.01
CA HIS A 26 -3.14 3.05 7.88
C HIS A 26 -2.49 1.69 7.64
N VAL A 27 -2.30 1.30 6.38
CA VAL A 27 -1.68 0.00 6.03
C VAL A 27 -0.20 -0.01 6.42
N ASP A 28 0.53 1.06 6.14
CA ASP A 28 1.94 1.17 6.54
C ASP A 28 2.09 1.18 8.07
N TYR A 29 1.21 1.88 8.79
CA TYR A 29 1.21 1.88 10.25
C TYR A 29 0.96 0.47 10.83
N ASP A 30 -0.03 -0.24 10.28
CA ASP A 30 -0.36 -1.60 10.72
C ASP A 30 0.78 -2.57 10.44
N LEU A 31 1.47 -2.41 9.31
CA LEU A 31 2.66 -3.18 8.97
C LEU A 31 3.82 -2.92 9.93
N ILE A 32 4.14 -1.66 10.21
CA ILE A 32 5.18 -1.28 11.18
C ILE A 32 4.86 -1.87 12.55
N ARG A 33 3.59 -1.82 12.96
CA ARG A 33 3.15 -2.40 14.23
C ARG A 33 3.29 -3.92 14.24
N LEU A 34 2.94 -4.60 13.15
CA LEU A 34 3.11 -6.04 12.99
C LEU A 34 4.59 -6.43 13.12
N GLU A 35 5.47 -5.73 12.41
CA GLU A 35 6.92 -5.93 12.44
C GLU A 35 7.49 -5.75 13.84
N HIS A 36 7.09 -4.68 14.52
CA HIS A 36 7.54 -4.42 15.88
C HIS A 36 7.07 -5.51 16.85
N VAL A 37 5.81 -5.96 16.76
CA VAL A 37 5.32 -7.06 17.61
C VAL A 37 6.07 -8.36 17.30
N ASN A 38 6.27 -8.69 16.03
CA ASN A 38 7.03 -9.88 15.63
C ASN A 38 8.47 -9.83 16.17
N ARG A 39 9.15 -8.69 16.05
CA ARG A 39 10.50 -8.47 16.55
C ARG A 39 10.55 -8.59 18.07
N LEU A 40 9.62 -7.95 18.78
CA LEU A 40 9.52 -8.06 20.25
C LEU A 40 9.35 -9.52 20.71
N LEU A 41 8.50 -10.28 20.02
CA LEU A 41 8.30 -11.69 20.33
C LEU A 41 9.54 -12.54 20.00
N ALA A 42 10.24 -12.24 18.91
CA ALA A 42 11.48 -12.92 18.53
C ALA A 42 12.62 -12.60 19.51
N ASP A 43 12.86 -11.34 19.82
CA ASP A 43 13.87 -10.90 20.78
C ASP A 43 13.58 -11.45 22.18
N GLY A 44 12.31 -11.50 22.57
CA GLY A 44 11.89 -12.11 23.83
C GLY A 44 12.22 -13.61 23.92
N GLU A 45 12.02 -14.37 22.83
CA GLU A 45 12.45 -15.77 22.78
C GLU A 45 13.98 -15.92 22.79
N LEU A 46 14.71 -15.03 22.12
CA LEU A 46 16.18 -15.03 22.12
C LEU A 46 16.75 -14.75 23.52
N VAL A 47 16.18 -13.79 24.26
CA VAL A 47 16.68 -13.36 25.57
C VAL A 47 16.17 -14.24 26.72
N PHE A 48 14.90 -14.66 26.68
CA PHE A 48 14.24 -15.36 27.79
C PHE A 48 13.94 -16.85 27.50
N GLY A 49 14.32 -17.35 26.32
CA GLY A 49 14.17 -18.74 25.89
C GLY A 49 12.86 -19.05 25.15
N GLU A 50 12.79 -20.23 24.54
CA GLU A 50 11.69 -20.68 23.68
C GLU A 50 10.30 -20.71 24.35
N GLN A 51 10.26 -20.75 25.68
CA GLN A 51 9.01 -20.70 26.45
C GLN A 51 8.48 -19.28 26.69
N PHE A 52 9.17 -18.24 26.21
CA PHE A 52 8.79 -16.85 26.45
C PHE A 52 7.35 -16.55 26.01
N ILE A 53 7.00 -16.85 24.75
CA ILE A 53 5.67 -16.53 24.20
C ILE A 53 4.57 -17.34 24.91
N SER A 54 4.83 -18.61 25.24
CA SER A 54 3.85 -19.46 25.92
C SER A 54 3.55 -18.95 27.33
N ARG A 55 4.58 -18.54 28.09
CA ARG A 55 4.44 -17.91 29.41
C ARG A 55 3.78 -16.53 29.32
N LEU A 56 4.14 -15.70 28.35
CA LEU A 56 3.47 -14.41 28.13
C LEU A 56 1.96 -14.61 27.91
N ASN A 57 1.60 -15.62 27.13
CA ASN A 57 0.22 -15.92 26.81
C ASN A 57 -0.62 -16.44 27.98
N THR A 58 -0.03 -16.97 29.06
CA THR A 58 -0.81 -17.34 30.26
C THR A 58 -1.37 -16.10 30.97
N MET A 59 -0.65 -14.98 30.88
CA MET A 59 -1.06 -13.70 31.47
C MET A 59 -1.92 -12.86 30.52
N VAL A 60 -1.57 -12.83 29.23
CA VAL A 60 -2.24 -11.95 28.25
C VAL A 60 -3.58 -12.50 27.79
N ALA A 61 -3.71 -13.81 27.58
CA ALA A 61 -4.93 -14.39 26.99
C ALA A 61 -6.20 -14.11 27.81
N PRO A 62 -6.19 -14.19 29.17
CA PRO A 62 -7.36 -13.85 29.99
C PRO A 62 -7.77 -12.38 29.92
N ILE A 63 -6.80 -11.46 29.77
CA ILE A 63 -7.04 -10.00 29.78
C ILE A 63 -7.51 -9.52 28.41
N ARG A 64 -6.87 -10.00 27.35
CA ARG A 64 -7.09 -9.54 25.98
C ARG A 64 -8.14 -10.37 25.23
N GLY A 65 -8.44 -11.58 25.69
CA GLY A 65 -9.23 -12.56 24.96
C GLY A 65 -8.50 -13.13 23.73
N ALA A 66 -7.21 -12.85 23.55
CA ALA A 66 -6.40 -13.29 22.42
C ALA A 66 -4.95 -13.57 22.84
N ARG A 67 -4.31 -14.53 22.15
CA ARG A 67 -2.91 -14.90 22.33
C ARG A 67 -2.01 -14.13 21.36
N TYR A 68 -0.82 -13.75 21.81
CA TYR A 68 0.26 -13.34 20.94
C TYR A 68 0.86 -14.54 20.20
N ARG A 69 1.18 -14.33 18.94
CA ARG A 69 1.95 -15.25 18.09
C ARG A 69 2.73 -14.43 17.09
N LYS A 70 3.86 -14.95 16.62
CA LYS A 70 4.52 -14.39 15.43
C LYS A 70 3.59 -14.57 14.23
N VAL A 71 3.49 -13.53 13.42
CA VAL A 71 2.67 -13.50 12.21
C VAL A 71 3.63 -13.20 11.05
N PRO A 72 4.10 -14.23 10.32
CA PRO A 72 4.90 -14.01 9.12
C PRO A 72 4.18 -13.08 8.15
N HIS A 73 4.92 -12.26 7.42
CA HIS A 73 4.33 -11.32 6.46
C HIS A 73 5.26 -11.12 5.26
N VAL A 74 4.64 -10.77 4.13
CA VAL A 74 5.32 -10.29 2.91
C VAL A 74 4.55 -9.07 2.43
N VAL A 75 5.27 -8.04 2.04
CA VAL A 75 4.72 -6.75 1.61
C VAL A 75 5.03 -6.56 0.14
N LEU A 76 4.00 -6.48 -0.68
CA LEU A 76 4.13 -6.05 -2.07
C LEU A 76 3.77 -4.57 -2.14
N ARG A 77 4.66 -3.77 -2.72
CA ARG A 77 4.42 -2.35 -3.01
C ARG A 77 4.53 -2.14 -4.51
N PRO A 78 3.68 -1.29 -5.11
CA PRO A 78 3.84 -0.89 -6.49
C PRO A 78 5.27 -0.38 -6.73
N SER A 79 5.98 -0.93 -7.72
CA SER A 79 7.30 -0.41 -8.10
C SER A 79 7.23 0.94 -8.82
N GLN A 80 6.03 1.35 -9.24
CA GLN A 80 5.77 2.60 -9.93
C GLN A 80 4.66 3.39 -9.25
N ASP A 81 4.75 4.72 -9.33
CA ASP A 81 3.72 5.63 -8.85
C ASP A 81 2.43 5.49 -9.67
N LEU A 82 1.35 5.08 -9.01
CA LEU A 82 0.06 4.84 -9.64
C LEU A 82 -0.61 6.15 -10.12
N GLY A 83 -0.41 7.25 -9.41
CA GLY A 83 -0.87 8.58 -9.82
C GLY A 83 -0.22 9.01 -11.13
N ARG A 84 1.09 8.80 -11.27
CA ARG A 84 1.81 9.06 -12.53
C ARG A 84 1.32 8.15 -13.65
N LEU A 85 1.17 6.85 -13.39
CA LEU A 85 0.67 5.88 -14.37
C LEU A 85 -0.74 6.24 -14.88
N ALA A 86 -1.62 6.70 -13.99
CA ALA A 86 -2.95 7.18 -14.32
C ALA A 86 -2.90 8.46 -15.17
N ALA A 87 -2.06 9.43 -14.78
CA ALA A 87 -1.89 10.67 -15.51
C ALA A 87 -1.39 10.44 -16.95
N GLU A 88 -0.47 9.51 -17.14
CA GLU A 88 0.04 9.10 -18.45
C GLU A 88 -1.04 8.39 -19.28
N HIS A 89 -1.80 7.49 -18.67
CA HIS A 89 -2.91 6.79 -19.33
C HIS A 89 -3.97 7.77 -19.86
N VAL A 90 -4.38 8.75 -19.04
CA VAL A 90 -5.36 9.78 -19.43
C VAL A 90 -4.83 10.68 -20.54
N ARG A 91 -3.56 11.12 -20.43
CA ARG A 91 -2.92 12.00 -21.44
C ARG A 91 -2.70 11.31 -22.77
N GLY A 92 -2.42 10.01 -22.77
CA GLY A 92 -2.28 9.20 -23.98
C GLY A 92 -3.59 9.02 -24.78
N GLY A 93 -4.73 9.53 -24.28
CA GLY A 93 -6.02 9.41 -24.95
C GLY A 93 -6.58 7.99 -24.96
N GLN A 94 -6.01 7.10 -24.15
CA GLN A 94 -6.30 5.65 -24.15
C GLN A 94 -7.58 5.27 -23.38
N LEU A 95 -8.38 6.27 -22.96
CA LEU A 95 -9.56 6.05 -22.13
C LEU A 95 -10.61 5.21 -22.84
N ARG A 96 -10.79 3.96 -22.38
CA ARG A 96 -11.86 3.05 -22.79
C ARG A 96 -13.07 3.24 -21.87
N ALA A 97 -13.61 4.47 -21.84
CA ALA A 97 -14.74 4.78 -20.98
C ALA A 97 -16.06 4.23 -21.56
N ARG A 98 -16.88 3.59 -20.70
CA ARG A 98 -18.22 3.10 -21.05
C ARG A 98 -19.22 4.23 -21.39
N SER A 99 -18.94 5.47 -20.98
CA SER A 99 -19.78 6.64 -21.24
C SER A 99 -18.92 7.89 -21.46
N ALA A 100 -19.37 8.77 -22.38
CA ALA A 100 -18.73 10.05 -22.67
C ALA A 100 -18.64 10.95 -21.42
N LEU A 101 -19.61 10.85 -20.50
CA LEU A 101 -19.63 11.58 -19.22
C LEU A 101 -18.49 11.14 -18.31
N THR A 102 -18.29 9.83 -18.10
CA THR A 102 -17.18 9.29 -17.30
C THR A 102 -15.83 9.70 -17.87
N SER A 103 -15.71 9.68 -19.19
CA SER A 103 -14.47 10.11 -19.87
C SER A 103 -14.17 11.61 -19.67
N ARG A 104 -15.23 12.44 -19.53
CA ARG A 104 -15.09 13.88 -19.31
C ARG A 104 -14.75 14.17 -17.86
N THR A 105 -15.41 13.52 -16.90
CA THR A 105 -15.15 13.71 -15.47
C THR A 105 -13.71 13.30 -15.11
N VAL A 106 -13.24 12.15 -15.58
CA VAL A 106 -11.86 11.69 -15.36
C VAL A 106 -10.84 12.66 -15.99
N ARG A 107 -11.10 13.16 -17.20
CA ARG A 107 -10.23 14.16 -17.83
C ARG A 107 -10.23 15.51 -17.12
N LEU A 108 -11.36 15.91 -16.55
CA LEU A 108 -11.46 17.12 -15.72
C LEU A 108 -10.65 16.94 -14.43
N LEU A 109 -10.79 15.80 -13.74
CA LEU A 109 -10.03 15.47 -12.54
C LEU A 109 -8.52 15.46 -12.82
N ALA A 110 -8.07 14.75 -13.86
CA ALA A 110 -6.67 14.69 -14.24
C ALA A 110 -6.08 16.06 -14.67
N LYS A 111 -6.92 17.01 -15.10
CA LYS A 111 -6.50 18.40 -15.39
C LYS A 111 -6.45 19.28 -14.14
N MET A 112 -7.28 18.97 -13.16
CA MET A 112 -7.31 19.67 -11.86
C MET A 112 -6.18 19.18 -10.94
N GLU A 113 -5.71 17.96 -11.16
CA GLU A 113 -4.53 17.39 -10.53
C GLU A 113 -3.26 17.76 -11.31
N HIS A 114 -2.14 17.89 -10.60
CA HIS A 114 -0.87 18.21 -11.24
C HIS A 114 -0.43 17.02 -12.11
N PRO A 115 0.20 17.25 -13.29
CA PRO A 115 0.63 16.16 -14.19
C PRO A 115 1.60 15.14 -13.57
N THR A 116 2.14 15.39 -12.39
CA THR A 116 3.02 14.45 -11.67
C THR A 116 2.37 13.74 -10.49
N GLU A 117 1.15 14.13 -10.10
CA GLU A 117 0.46 13.63 -8.90
C GLU A 117 -1.05 13.55 -9.18
N ALA A 118 -1.47 12.56 -9.97
CA ALA A 118 -2.89 12.31 -10.25
C ALA A 118 -3.45 11.20 -9.35
N ASP A 119 -3.29 11.40 -8.04
CA ASP A 119 -3.61 10.41 -7.01
C ASP A 119 -5.12 10.10 -7.01
N LEU A 120 -5.99 11.12 -7.02
CA LEU A 120 -7.44 10.90 -7.07
C LEU A 120 -7.87 10.26 -8.39
N THR A 121 -7.21 10.64 -9.50
CA THR A 121 -7.43 10.01 -10.79
C THR A 121 -7.08 8.54 -10.73
N SER A 122 -5.95 8.13 -10.14
CA SER A 122 -5.58 6.71 -10.02
C SER A 122 -6.57 5.91 -9.16
N TYR A 123 -7.19 6.54 -8.16
CA TYR A 123 -8.24 5.94 -7.33
C TYR A 123 -9.60 5.80 -8.02
N LEU A 124 -9.91 6.61 -9.03
CA LEU A 124 -11.23 6.60 -9.69
C LEU A 124 -11.18 6.04 -11.11
N LEU A 125 -10.01 6.09 -11.75
CA LEU A 125 -9.79 5.52 -13.06
C LEU A 125 -9.70 4.00 -12.92
N PHE A 126 -10.82 3.33 -13.20
CA PHE A 126 -10.89 1.88 -13.33
C PHE A 126 -11.48 1.51 -14.69
N ASP A 127 -10.93 2.10 -15.75
CA ASP A 127 -11.25 1.64 -17.10
C ASP A 127 -10.45 0.38 -17.44
N GLY A 128 -10.89 -0.36 -18.46
CA GLY A 128 -10.23 -1.63 -18.79
C GLY A 128 -8.75 -1.46 -19.13
N GLY A 129 -8.38 -0.41 -19.87
CA GLY A 129 -7.00 -0.23 -20.33
C GLY A 129 -6.04 0.18 -19.21
N TYR A 130 -6.50 0.92 -18.21
CA TYR A 130 -5.71 1.24 -17.03
C TYR A 130 -5.64 0.05 -16.07
N CYS A 131 -6.73 -0.70 -15.88
CA CYS A 131 -6.72 -1.95 -15.11
C CYS A 131 -5.74 -2.97 -15.69
N ASP A 132 -5.65 -3.10 -17.03
CA ASP A 132 -4.66 -3.98 -17.68
C ASP A 132 -3.22 -3.56 -17.30
N LYS A 133 -2.93 -2.26 -17.25
CA LYS A 133 -1.61 -1.76 -16.81
C LYS A 133 -1.35 -2.05 -15.34
N LEU A 134 -2.34 -1.86 -14.47
CA LEU A 134 -2.23 -2.18 -13.05
C LEU A 134 -1.99 -3.68 -12.81
N LEU A 135 -2.68 -4.54 -13.56
CA LEU A 135 -2.50 -5.99 -13.48
C LEU A 135 -1.08 -6.38 -13.91
N ASN A 136 -0.59 -5.85 -15.03
CA ASN A 136 0.77 -6.13 -15.50
C ASN A 136 1.81 -5.67 -14.48
N LEU A 137 1.68 -4.44 -13.95
CA LEU A 137 2.57 -3.93 -12.90
C LEU A 137 2.55 -4.84 -11.66
N GLY A 138 1.36 -5.24 -11.19
CA GLY A 138 1.24 -6.14 -10.05
C GLY A 138 1.84 -7.53 -10.30
N MET A 139 1.74 -8.05 -11.53
CA MET A 139 2.38 -9.31 -11.91
C MET A 139 3.90 -9.19 -11.93
N GLU A 140 4.45 -8.09 -12.44
CA GLU A 140 5.88 -7.80 -12.43
C GLU A 140 6.41 -7.66 -11.00
N ASP A 141 5.72 -6.90 -10.14
CA ASP A 141 6.09 -6.70 -8.74
C ASP A 141 6.04 -8.00 -7.93
N ALA A 142 5.03 -8.84 -8.17
CA ALA A 142 4.92 -10.16 -7.55
C ALA A 142 6.03 -11.11 -8.05
N ALA A 143 6.34 -11.08 -9.35
CA ALA A 143 7.41 -11.90 -9.93
C ALA A 143 8.80 -11.51 -9.38
N ALA A 144 9.06 -10.21 -9.19
CA ALA A 144 10.29 -9.71 -8.59
C ALA A 144 10.48 -10.18 -7.13
N ARG A 145 9.37 -10.49 -6.43
CA ARG A 145 9.33 -10.95 -5.04
C ARG A 145 8.95 -12.43 -4.92
N ARG A 146 9.12 -13.21 -5.99
CA ARG A 146 8.70 -14.61 -6.07
C ARG A 146 9.22 -15.46 -4.91
N ASP A 147 10.50 -15.35 -4.58
CA ASP A 147 11.11 -16.21 -3.57
C ASP A 147 10.62 -15.87 -2.15
N ASP A 148 10.30 -14.61 -1.88
CA ASP A 148 9.63 -14.21 -0.63
C ASP A 148 8.23 -14.80 -0.55
N LEU A 149 7.46 -14.70 -1.63
CA LEU A 149 6.10 -15.23 -1.69
C LEU A 149 6.09 -16.76 -1.52
N LEU A 150 6.99 -17.48 -2.18
CA LEU A 150 7.12 -18.93 -2.02
C LEU A 150 7.46 -19.31 -0.59
N ARG A 151 8.47 -18.68 0.01
CA ARG A 151 8.83 -18.94 1.42
C ARG A 151 7.67 -18.68 2.36
N PHE A 152 6.90 -17.61 2.14
CA PHE A 152 5.71 -17.32 2.93
C PHE A 152 4.64 -18.41 2.82
N PHE A 153 4.34 -18.87 1.60
CA PHE A 153 3.31 -19.91 1.38
C PHE A 153 3.76 -21.32 1.78
N GLU A 154 5.06 -21.60 1.79
CA GLU A 154 5.64 -22.86 2.28
C GLU A 154 5.67 -22.94 3.82
N GLY A 155 5.25 -21.88 4.53
CA GLY A 155 5.26 -21.83 5.99
C GLY A 155 6.60 -21.41 6.59
N GLY A 156 7.53 -20.91 5.75
CA GLY A 156 8.77 -20.31 6.21
C GLY A 156 8.51 -19.01 6.96
N ALA A 157 9.14 -18.83 8.11
CA ALA A 157 9.12 -17.56 8.83
C ALA A 157 9.94 -16.53 8.03
N LEU A 158 9.27 -15.55 7.45
CA LEU A 158 9.91 -14.33 6.95
C LEU A 158 9.76 -13.22 7.97
N GLY A 159 10.87 -12.63 8.36
CA GLY A 159 10.88 -11.49 9.27
C GLY A 159 12.28 -11.10 9.75
N VAL A 160 13.08 -10.49 8.86
CA VAL A 160 13.64 -9.14 9.04
C VAL A 160 13.81 -8.59 7.63
N GLY A 161 13.05 -7.54 7.28
CA GLY A 161 13.30 -6.81 6.04
C GLY A 161 14.64 -6.10 6.16
N GLU A 162 15.63 -6.54 5.39
CA GLU A 162 16.68 -5.65 4.89
C GLU A 162 16.03 -4.81 3.79
N ALA A 163 15.44 -3.69 4.19
CA ALA A 163 15.24 -2.58 3.28
C ALA A 163 16.54 -1.77 3.32
N GLU A 164 17.32 -1.88 2.24
CA GLU A 164 18.25 -0.81 1.83
C GLU A 164 17.46 0.46 1.47
#